data_AF-A0A8C9PY11-F1
#
_entry.id   AF-A0A8C9PY11-F1
#
_cell.length_a   1.000
_cell.length_b   1.000
_cell.length_c   1.000
_cell.angle_alpha   90.00
_cell.angle_beta   90.00
_cell.angle_gamma   90.00
#
_symmetry.space_group_name_H-M   'P 1'
#
loop_
_entity.id
_entity.type
_entity.pdbx_description
1 polymer ?
#
loop_
_entity_poly.entity_id
_entity_poly.type
_entity_poly.pdbx_seq_one_letter_code
_entity_poly.pdbx_strand_id
1 'polypeptide(L)'
;MPGPISQNFERGKAFGLLKARQERRLAEINREFLCDQKYSDEENLPEKLSAFKEKYMEFDLNNEGEIDLMSLKRMMEKLGVPKTHLEMKKMISEVTGY
;
A
#
# COMPACT_ATOMS: atom_id res chain seq x y z
N MET A 1 28.83 -15.21 18.68
CA MET A 1 27.41 -14.83 18.69
C MET A 1 27.34 -13.34 18.38
N PRO A 2 26.71 -12.89 17.28
CA PRO A 2 26.55 -11.46 17.03
C PRO A 2 25.60 -10.85 18.08
N GLY A 3 25.97 -9.70 18.64
CA GLY A 3 25.22 -9.03 19.70
C GLY A 3 23.93 -8.34 19.21
N PRO A 4 23.08 -7.85 20.13
CA PRO A 4 21.75 -7.28 19.82
C PRO A 4 21.78 -6.08 18.86
N ILE A 5 22.90 -5.36 18.76
CA ILE A 5 23.09 -4.25 17.81
C ILE A 5 23.15 -4.76 16.36
N SER A 6 23.77 -5.92 16.12
CA SER A 6 23.90 -6.51 14.78
C SER A 6 22.54 -6.98 14.25
N GLN A 7 21.69 -7.54 15.11
CA GLN A 7 20.34 -7.98 14.73
C GLN A 7 19.42 -6.82 14.35
N ASN A 8 19.49 -5.69 15.06
CA ASN A 8 18.69 -4.51 14.74
C ASN A 8 19.11 -3.86 13.40
N PHE A 9 20.41 -3.89 13.08
CA PHE A 9 20.94 -3.37 11.82
C PHE A 9 20.50 -4.23 10.61
N GLU A 10 20.54 -5.55 10.75
CA GLU A 10 20.06 -6.47 9.70
C GLU A 10 18.56 -6.34 9.48
N ARG A 11 17.77 -6.15 10.55
CA ARG A 11 16.33 -5.89 10.45
C ARG A 11 16.01 -4.59 9.72
N GLY A 12 16.79 -3.53 9.96
CA GLY A 12 16.66 -2.25 9.23
C GLY A 12 16.96 -2.39 7.73
N LYS A 13 18.02 -3.12 7.38
CA LYS A 13 18.36 -3.42 5.97
C LYS A 13 17.27 -4.23 5.27
N ALA A 14 16.76 -5.27 5.92
CA ALA A 14 15.70 -6.10 5.38
C ALA A 14 14.41 -5.29 5.13
N PHE A 15 14.03 -4.43 6.09
CA PHE A 15 12.88 -3.53 5.94
C PHE A 15 13.06 -2.52 4.79
N GLY A 16 14.25 -1.93 4.64
CA GLY A 16 14.54 -1.02 3.53
C GLY A 16 14.44 -1.71 2.17
N LEU A 17 14.98 -2.93 2.03
CA LEU A 17 14.87 -3.71 0.80
C LEU A 17 13.42 -4.08 0.49
N LEU A 18 12.63 -4.43 1.51
CA LEU A 18 11.20 -4.72 1.40
C LEU A 18 10.44 -3.51 0.82
N LYS A 19 10.64 -2.32 1.40
CA LYS A 19 10.00 -1.09 0.92
C LYS A 19 10.47 -0.68 -0.48
N ALA A 20 11.75 -0.85 -0.81
CA ALA A 20 12.24 -0.59 -2.17
C ALA A 20 11.68 -1.57 -3.21
N ARG A 21 11.33 -2.80 -2.82
CA ARG A 21 10.62 -3.75 -3.69
C ARG A 21 9.16 -3.36 -3.88
N GLN A 22 8.49 -2.95 -2.81
CA GLN A 22 7.11 -2.44 -2.85
C GLN A 22 7.00 -1.25 -3.80
N GLU A 23 7.89 -0.27 -3.64
CA GLU A 23 7.90 0.96 -4.44
C GLU A 23 8.07 0.67 -5.93
N ARG A 24 9.00 -0.21 -6.29
CA ARG A 24 9.23 -0.61 -7.68
C ARG A 24 7.99 -1.27 -8.30
N ARG A 25 7.36 -2.20 -7.59
CA ARG A 25 6.13 -2.86 -8.05
C ARG A 25 5.01 -1.83 -8.29
N LEU A 26 4.80 -0.91 -7.36
CA LEU A 26 3.75 0.11 -7.52
C LEU A 26 4.09 1.11 -8.64
N ALA A 27 5.37 1.41 -8.87
CA ALA A 27 5.79 2.24 -9.99
C ALA A 27 5.54 1.56 -11.35
N GLU A 28 5.74 0.24 -11.44
CA GLU A 28 5.39 -0.56 -12.62
C GLU A 28 3.88 -0.52 -12.89
N ILE A 29 3.06 -0.75 -11.85
CA ILE A 29 1.60 -0.65 -11.96
C ILE A 29 1.19 0.76 -12.42
N ASN A 30 1.71 1.82 -11.80
CA ASN A 30 1.41 3.19 -12.21
C ASN A 30 1.78 3.45 -13.68
N ARG A 31 2.88 2.87 -14.17
CA ARG A 31 3.26 2.98 -15.58
C ARG A 31 2.26 2.31 -16.52
N GLU A 32 1.69 1.18 -16.11
CA GLU A 32 0.61 0.53 -16.87
C GLU A 32 -0.62 1.45 -16.95
N PHE A 33 -1.04 2.05 -15.83
CA PHE A 33 -2.16 3.01 -15.81
C PHE A 33 -1.91 4.25 -16.68
N LEU A 34 -0.68 4.76 -16.72
CA LEU A 34 -0.31 5.91 -17.56
C LEU A 34 -0.37 5.62 -19.06
N CYS A 35 -0.20 4.37 -19.46
CA CYS A 35 -0.25 3.94 -20.86
C CYS A 35 -1.59 3.35 -21.27
N ASP A 36 -2.52 3.15 -20.34
CA ASP A 36 -3.83 2.58 -20.60
C ASP A 36 -4.77 3.66 -21.18
N GLN A 37 -5.27 3.40 -22.39
CA GLN A 37 -6.22 4.28 -23.09
C GLN A 37 -7.46 4.59 -22.23
N LYS A 38 -7.85 3.69 -21.31
CA LYS A 38 -8.98 3.91 -20.41
C LYS A 38 -8.84 5.18 -19.56
N TYR A 39 -7.62 5.62 -19.25
CA TYR A 39 -7.35 6.78 -18.41
C TYR A 39 -6.71 7.95 -19.19
N SER A 40 -6.76 7.93 -20.53
CA SER A 40 -6.13 8.97 -21.37
C SER A 40 -6.65 10.38 -21.09
N ASP A 41 -7.91 10.48 -20.68
CA ASP A 41 -8.60 11.75 -20.47
C ASP A 41 -8.57 12.19 -18.99
N GLU A 42 -7.89 11.43 -18.12
CA GLU A 42 -7.78 11.74 -16.71
C GLU A 42 -6.75 12.85 -16.46
N GLU A 43 -7.22 14.02 -16.05
CA GLU A 43 -6.34 15.14 -15.72
C GLU A 43 -5.45 14.86 -14.50
N ASN A 44 -4.18 15.26 -14.58
CA ASN A 44 -3.19 15.08 -13.49
C ASN A 44 -3.05 13.61 -13.03
N LEU A 45 -3.22 12.67 -13.97
CA LEU A 45 -3.09 11.24 -13.69
C LEU A 45 -1.74 10.88 -13.03
N PRO A 46 -0.57 11.39 -13.46
CA PRO A 46 0.71 11.10 -12.81
C PRO A 46 0.76 11.52 -11.33
N GLU A 47 0.20 12.68 -10.99
CA GLU A 47 0.16 13.21 -9.63
C GLU A 47 -0.79 12.38 -8.76
N LYS A 48 -1.96 12.01 -9.29
CA LYS A 48 -2.94 11.14 -8.61
C LYS A 48 -2.34 9.76 -8.32
N LEU A 49 -1.74 9.13 -9.32
CA LEU A 49 -1.08 7.83 -9.18
C LEU A 49 0.09 7.87 -8.18
N SER A 50 0.85 8.98 -8.15
CA SER A 50 1.91 9.18 -7.15
C SER A 50 1.34 9.27 -5.73
N ALA A 51 0.28 10.06 -5.55
CA ALA A 51 -0.40 10.17 -4.25
C ALA A 51 -1.00 8.82 -3.79
N PHE A 52 -1.61 8.06 -4.70
CA PHE A 52 -2.12 6.73 -4.41
C PHE A 52 -1.02 5.75 -4.02
N LYS A 53 0.11 5.74 -4.75
CA LYS A 53 1.29 4.92 -4.41
C LYS A 53 1.78 5.21 -2.99
N GLU A 54 1.96 6.49 -2.66
CA GLU A 54 2.44 6.91 -1.34
C GLU A 54 1.49 6.47 -0.23
N LYS A 55 0.18 6.68 -0.42
CA LYS A 55 -0.83 6.22 0.54
C LYS A 55 -0.86 4.71 0.65
N TYR A 56 -0.77 3.98 -0.46
CA TYR A 56 -0.76 2.53 -0.44
C TYR A 56 0.41 1.97 0.38
N MET A 57 1.62 2.51 0.19
CA MET A 57 2.82 2.10 0.94
C MET A 57 2.74 2.42 2.44
N GLU A 58 1.91 3.38 2.83
CA GLU A 58 1.63 3.74 4.23
C GLU A 58 0.79 2.65 4.94
N PHE A 59 -0.04 1.91 4.20
CA PHE A 59 -1.05 1.00 4.77
C PHE A 59 -0.84 -0.49 4.45
N ASP A 60 -0.24 -0.84 3.30
CA ASP A 60 0.25 -2.20 3.04
C ASP A 60 1.55 -2.42 3.84
N LEU A 61 1.36 -2.82 5.10
CA LEU A 61 2.41 -2.97 6.11
C LEU A 61 3.00 -4.38 6.15
N ASN A 62 2.27 -5.39 5.69
CA ASN A 62 2.78 -6.77 5.59
C ASN A 62 3.55 -7.01 4.29
N ASN A 63 3.48 -6.08 3.32
CA ASN A 63 4.14 -6.15 2.03
C ASN A 63 3.73 -7.38 1.22
N GLU A 64 2.50 -7.83 1.41
CA GLU A 64 1.87 -8.84 0.57
C GLU A 64 1.33 -8.22 -0.72
N GLY A 65 1.29 -6.88 -0.79
CA GLY A 65 0.84 -6.16 -1.97
C GLY A 65 -0.68 -6.04 -2.06
N GLU A 66 -1.36 -6.21 -0.92
CA GLU A 66 -2.81 -6.16 -0.74
C GLU A 66 -3.19 -5.41 0.55
N ILE A 67 -4.33 -4.72 0.54
CA ILE A 67 -4.93 -4.14 1.74
C ILE A 67 -5.98 -5.11 2.25
N ASP A 68 -5.59 -5.94 3.20
CA ASP A 68 -6.49 -6.85 3.88
C ASP A 68 -7.33 -6.11 4.95
N LEU A 69 -8.24 -6.84 5.60
CA LEU A 69 -9.11 -6.29 6.63
C LEU A 69 -8.34 -5.70 7.82
N MET A 70 -7.17 -6.26 8.14
CA MET A 70 -6.32 -5.76 9.23
C MET A 70 -5.61 -4.44 8.84
N SER A 71 -5.13 -4.34 7.61
CA SER A 71 -4.53 -3.14 7.04
C SER A 71 -5.56 -2.01 6.95
N LEU A 72 -6.78 -2.33 6.49
CA LEU A 72 -7.89 -1.38 6.46
C LEU A 72 -8.30 -0.93 7.86
N LYS A 73 -8.39 -1.84 8.84
CA LYS A 73 -8.67 -1.49 10.23
C LYS A 73 -7.65 -0.50 10.79
N ARG A 74 -6.36 -0.76 10.58
CA ARG A 74 -5.28 0.14 11.01
C ARG A 74 -5.35 1.50 10.33
N MET A 75 -5.72 1.53 9.04
CA MET A 75 -5.96 2.78 8.32
C MET A 75 -7.08 3.60 8.96
N MET A 76 -8.23 2.97 9.23
CA MET A 76 -9.38 3.62 9.87
C MET A 76 -9.02 4.18 11.26
N GLU A 77 -8.28 3.40 12.07
CA GLU A 77 -7.76 3.83 13.38
C GLU A 77 -6.83 5.04 13.25
N LYS A 78 -5.88 5.01 12.30
CA LYS A 78 -4.91 6.11 12.08
C LYS A 78 -5.57 7.39 11.59
N LEU A 79 -6.62 7.29 10.78
CA LEU A 79 -7.38 8.43 10.28
C LEU A 79 -8.41 8.95 11.30
N GLY A 80 -8.63 8.25 12.42
CA GLY A 80 -9.66 8.60 13.40
C GLY A 80 -11.08 8.45 12.85
N VAL A 81 -11.26 7.60 11.82
CA VAL A 81 -12.55 7.35 11.17
C VAL A 81 -13.06 5.99 11.63
N PRO A 82 -13.89 5.90 12.68
CA PRO A 82 -14.36 4.63 13.19
C PRO A 82 -15.22 3.91 12.14
N LYS A 83 -14.91 2.64 11.89
CA LYS A 83 -15.69 1.73 11.04
C LYS A 83 -15.91 0.41 11.75
N THR A 84 -17.11 -0.12 11.63
CA THR A 84 -17.42 -1.47 12.10
C THR A 84 -16.74 -2.51 11.20
N HIS A 85 -16.57 -3.73 11.72
CA HIS A 85 -16.04 -4.86 10.95
C HIS A 85 -16.86 -5.13 9.67
N LEU A 86 -18.18 -4.95 9.74
CA LEU A 86 -19.07 -5.15 8.61
C LEU A 86 -18.88 -4.08 7.53
N GLU A 87 -18.75 -2.81 7.91
CA GLU A 87 -18.47 -1.73 6.95
C GLU A 87 -17.13 -1.94 6.24
N MET A 88 -16.08 -2.32 6.99
CA MET A 88 -14.77 -2.59 6.38
C MET A 88 -14.81 -3.78 5.42
N LYS A 89 -15.53 -4.85 5.77
CA LYS A 89 -15.75 -5.97 4.85
C LYS A 89 -16.48 -5.54 3.57
N LYS A 90 -17.49 -4.68 3.69
CA LYS A 90 -18.21 -4.13 2.53
C LYS A 90 -17.28 -3.30 1.64
N MET A 91 -16.47 -2.42 2.22
CA MET A 91 -15.49 -1.62 1.48
C MET A 91 -14.52 -2.47 0.65
N ILE A 92 -14.03 -3.58 1.21
CA ILE A 92 -13.15 -4.51 0.48
C ILE A 92 -13.94 -5.20 -0.64
N SER A 93 -15.12 -5.75 -0.33
CA SER A 93 -15.96 -6.48 -1.28
C SER A 93 -16.40 -5.63 -2.47
N GLU A 94 -16.71 -4.34 -2.25
CA GLU A 94 -17.06 -3.38 -3.30
C GLU A 94 -15.93 -3.19 -4.34
N VAL A 95 -14.67 -3.34 -3.93
CA VAL A 95 -13.50 -3.18 -4.80
C VAL A 95 -13.06 -4.51 -5.42
N THR A 96 -13.11 -5.60 -4.66
CA THR A 96 -12.61 -6.92 -5.12
C THR A 96 -13.67 -7.74 -5.87
N GLY A 97 -14.95 -7.41 -5.73
CA GLY A 97 -16.05 -8.13 -6.39
C GLY A 97 -16.38 -9.52 -5.81
N TYR A 98 -15.88 -9.83 -4.61
CA TYR A 98 -16.14 -11.07 -3.86
C TYR A 98 -16.61 -10.78 -2.45
#